data_AF-A0A0E3QNU1-F1
#
_entry.id   AF-A0A0E3QNU1-F1
#
_cell.length_a   1.000
_cell.length_b   1.000
_cell.length_c   1.000
_cell.angle_alpha   90.00
_cell.angle_beta   90.00
_cell.angle_gamma   90.00
#
_symmetry.space_group_name_H-M   'P 1'
#
loop_
_entity.id
_entity.type
_entity.pdbx_description
1 polymer ?
#
loop_
_entity_poly.entity_id
_entity_poly.type
_entity_poly.pdbx_seq_one_letter_code
_entity_poly.pdbx_strand_id
1 'polypeptide(L)'
;MTLPPSDIRLEILGFAAAMERTMRKHDPEKGESWMYCDLEFLINKLKEEFEEVITSIDGEQSPKISKNTIDELVDLANIAMMLRYRGIFSGALA
;
A
#
# COMPACT_ATOMS: atom_id res chain seq x y z
N MET A 1 -8.59 -1.01 19.54
CA MET A 1 -8.42 0.34 20.15
C MET A 1 -7.79 1.22 19.09
N THR A 2 -8.39 2.33 18.71
CA THR A 2 -7.80 3.32 17.79
C THR A 2 -7.14 4.44 18.59
N LEU A 3 -5.96 4.87 18.18
CA LEU A 3 -5.33 6.06 18.74
C LEU A 3 -6.09 7.31 18.24
N PRO A 4 -6.29 8.35 19.08
CA PRO A 4 -6.83 9.60 18.59
C PRO A 4 -5.85 10.27 17.61
N PRO A 5 -6.31 11.07 16.63
CA PRO A 5 -5.44 11.67 15.61
C PRO A 5 -4.30 12.53 16.18
N SER A 6 -4.49 13.16 17.33
CA SER A 6 -3.46 13.95 18.04
C SER A 6 -2.24 13.13 18.47
N ASP A 7 -2.43 11.82 18.62
CA ASP A 7 -1.42 10.92 19.18
C ASP A 7 -0.71 10.12 18.08
N ILE A 8 -1.11 10.31 16.82
CA ILE A 8 -0.47 9.71 15.65
C ILE A 8 0.67 10.63 15.20
N ARG A 9 1.87 10.05 14.99
CA ARG A 9 3.04 10.77 14.49
C ARG A 9 2.76 11.40 13.12
N LEU A 10 3.30 12.60 12.89
CA LEU A 10 3.09 13.34 11.64
C LEU A 10 3.55 12.56 10.41
N GLU A 11 4.60 11.77 10.52
CA GLU A 11 5.13 10.91 9.46
C GLU A 11 4.13 9.83 9.06
N ILE A 12 3.44 9.23 10.03
CA ILE A 12 2.39 8.23 9.77
C ILE A 12 1.20 8.89 9.09
N LEU A 13 0.80 10.09 9.54
CA LEU A 13 -0.28 10.85 8.89
C LEU A 13 0.08 11.24 7.45
N GLY A 14 1.31 11.70 7.23
CA GLY A 14 1.82 12.02 5.89
C GLY A 14 1.81 10.81 4.96
N PHE A 15 2.22 9.65 5.47
CA PHE A 15 2.21 8.39 4.74
C PHE A 15 0.79 7.90 4.44
N ALA A 16 -0.11 7.91 5.44
CA ALA A 16 -1.51 7.54 5.26
C ALA A 16 -2.21 8.45 4.22
N ALA A 17 -1.89 9.75 4.21
CA ALA A 17 -2.39 10.66 3.19
C ALA A 17 -1.85 10.34 1.79
N ALA A 18 -0.62 9.83 1.67
CA ALA A 18 -0.07 9.37 0.39
C ALA A 18 -0.78 8.11 -0.11
N MET A 19 -0.95 7.11 0.77
CA MET A 19 -1.71 5.90 0.53
C MET A 19 -3.12 6.20 0.01
N GLU A 20 -3.88 7.02 0.74
CA GLU A 20 -5.24 7.44 0.36
C GLU A 20 -5.28 8.15 -0.99
N ARG A 21 -4.33 9.06 -1.26
CA ARG A 21 -4.27 9.73 -2.56
C ARG A 21 -4.07 8.74 -3.70
N THR A 22 -3.25 7.72 -3.51
CA THR A 22 -3.04 6.71 -4.55
C THR A 22 -4.27 5.83 -4.74
N MET A 23 -4.92 5.39 -3.68
CA MET A 23 -6.20 4.65 -3.79
C MET A 23 -7.26 5.44 -4.57
N ARG A 24 -7.43 6.74 -4.27
CA ARG A 24 -8.37 7.60 -4.98
C ARG A 24 -8.12 7.75 -6.47
N LYS A 25 -6.87 7.59 -6.94
CA LYS A 25 -6.57 7.59 -8.38
C LYS A 25 -7.21 6.39 -9.08
N HIS A 26 -7.31 5.26 -8.38
CA HIS A 26 -7.87 4.01 -8.91
C HIS A 26 -9.37 3.86 -8.68
N ASP A 27 -9.96 4.62 -7.76
CA ASP A 27 -11.41 4.59 -7.46
C ASP A 27 -12.32 4.65 -8.71
N PRO A 28 -12.07 5.48 -9.74
CA PRO A 28 -12.94 5.55 -10.92
C PRO A 28 -13.03 4.23 -11.70
N GLU A 29 -12.00 3.39 -11.63
CA GLU A 29 -11.92 2.13 -12.37
C GLU A 29 -12.17 0.91 -11.48
N LYS A 30 -11.67 0.95 -10.25
CA LYS A 30 -11.63 -0.19 -9.33
C LYS A 30 -12.62 -0.06 -8.18
N GLY A 31 -13.01 1.16 -7.81
CA GLY A 31 -13.84 1.43 -6.64
C GLY A 31 -13.43 0.60 -5.43
N GLU A 32 -14.40 -0.07 -4.81
CA GLU A 32 -14.20 -0.91 -3.63
C GLU A 32 -13.77 -2.36 -3.95
N SER A 33 -13.44 -2.69 -5.21
CA SER A 33 -13.15 -4.08 -5.62
C SER A 33 -12.02 -4.73 -4.82
N TRP A 34 -11.04 -3.96 -4.37
CA TRP A 34 -9.91 -4.43 -3.56
C TRP A 34 -10.33 -5.09 -2.24
N MET A 35 -11.50 -4.70 -1.68
CA MET A 35 -12.04 -5.28 -0.44
C MET A 35 -12.52 -6.72 -0.62
N TYR A 36 -12.70 -7.15 -1.87
CA TYR A 36 -13.28 -8.45 -2.24
C TYR A 36 -12.29 -9.36 -2.97
N CYS A 37 -11.10 -8.88 -3.29
CA CYS A 37 -10.04 -9.70 -3.87
C CYS A 37 -9.71 -10.91 -2.98
N ASP A 38 -9.44 -12.05 -3.59
CA ASP A 38 -8.95 -13.21 -2.85
C ASP A 38 -7.50 -12.99 -2.36
N LEU A 39 -7.09 -13.81 -1.38
CA LEU A 39 -5.77 -13.68 -0.77
C LEU A 39 -4.64 -14.02 -1.73
N GLU A 40 -4.85 -14.97 -2.65
CA GLU A 40 -3.83 -15.40 -3.60
C GLU A 40 -3.50 -14.27 -4.57
N PHE A 41 -4.52 -13.61 -5.13
CA PHE A 41 -4.39 -12.43 -5.97
C PHE A 41 -3.62 -11.33 -5.25
N LEU A 42 -3.99 -10.99 -4.02
CA LEU A 42 -3.34 -9.91 -3.27
C LEU A 42 -1.90 -10.26 -2.89
N ILE A 43 -1.58 -11.53 -2.60
CA ILE A 43 -0.20 -11.98 -2.36
C ILE A 43 0.64 -11.85 -3.64
N ASN A 44 0.08 -12.23 -4.79
CA ASN A 44 0.76 -12.08 -6.07
C ASN A 44 0.98 -10.61 -6.41
N LYS A 45 -0.03 -9.75 -6.17
CA LYS A 45 0.14 -8.30 -6.28
C LYS A 45 1.21 -7.74 -5.34
N LEU A 46 1.27 -8.19 -4.09
CA LEU A 46 2.32 -7.74 -3.16
C LEU A 46 3.73 -8.04 -3.70
N LYS A 47 3.91 -9.20 -4.35
CA LYS A 47 5.18 -9.55 -5.00
C LYS A 47 5.48 -8.64 -6.18
N GLU A 48 4.50 -8.37 -7.03
CA GLU A 48 4.64 -7.45 -8.18
C GLU A 48 5.09 -6.06 -7.70
N GLU A 49 4.37 -5.45 -6.75
CA GLU A 49 4.73 -4.12 -6.21
C GLU A 49 6.12 -4.12 -5.55
N PHE A 50 6.53 -5.23 -4.92
CA PHE A 50 7.86 -5.33 -4.32
C PHE A 50 8.98 -5.37 -5.37
N GLU A 51 8.75 -6.08 -6.48
CA GLU A 51 9.69 -6.08 -7.62
C GLU A 51 9.76 -4.70 -8.31
N GLU A 52 8.66 -3.95 -8.35
CA GLU A 52 8.64 -2.56 -8.84
C GLU A 52 9.48 -1.64 -7.95
N VAL A 53 9.38 -1.77 -6.62
CA VAL A 53 10.26 -1.08 -5.67
C VAL A 53 11.73 -1.42 -5.95
N ILE A 54 12.10 -2.71 -6.06
CA ILE A 54 13.48 -3.13 -6.34
C ILE A 54 13.97 -2.52 -7.66
N THR A 55 13.19 -2.68 -8.73
CA THR A 55 13.54 -2.18 -10.06
C THR A 55 13.74 -0.66 -10.07
N SER A 56 12.89 0.07 -9.33
CA SER A 56 13.01 1.52 -9.22
C SER A 56 14.29 1.95 -8.50
N ILE A 57 14.71 1.22 -7.46
CA ILE A 57 15.95 1.49 -6.71
C ILE A 57 17.18 1.13 -7.54
N ASP A 58 17.19 -0.03 -8.20
CA ASP A 58 18.33 -0.47 -9.01
C ASP A 58 18.57 0.44 -10.23
N GLY A 59 17.50 1.06 -10.74
CA GLY A 59 17.56 2.07 -11.78
C GLY A 59 18.07 3.44 -11.30
N GLU A 60 18.20 3.67 -9.99
CA GLU A 60 18.65 4.96 -9.46
C GLU A 60 20.15 5.15 -9.58
N GLN A 61 20.52 6.24 -10.26
CA GLN A 61 21.91 6.71 -10.33
C GLN A 61 22.21 7.80 -9.28
N SER A 62 21.20 8.20 -8.51
CA SER A 62 21.26 9.28 -7.53
C SER A 62 21.28 8.69 -6.11
N PRO A 63 22.02 9.28 -5.15
CA PRO A 63 21.99 8.86 -3.74
C PRO A 63 20.68 9.25 -3.01
N LYS A 64 19.73 9.86 -3.73
CA LYS A 64 18.41 10.25 -3.20
C LYS A 64 17.35 9.37 -3.83
N ILE A 65 16.48 8.83 -2.98
CA ILE A 65 15.27 8.11 -3.39
C ILE A 65 14.46 9.00 -4.34
N SER A 66 14.20 8.47 -5.51
CA SER A 66 13.43 9.08 -6.57
C SER A 66 11.95 9.16 -6.18
N LYS A 67 11.22 10.03 -6.87
CA LYS A 67 9.76 10.07 -6.71
C LYS A 67 9.12 8.74 -7.10
N ASN A 68 9.63 8.07 -8.13
CA ASN A 68 9.10 6.78 -8.58
C ASN A 68 9.17 5.76 -7.44
N THR A 69 10.34 5.60 -6.83
CA THR A 69 10.50 4.68 -5.70
C THR A 69 9.62 5.03 -4.50
N ILE A 70 9.40 6.33 -4.23
CA ILE A 70 8.45 6.74 -3.18
C ILE A 70 7.02 6.31 -3.53
N ASP A 71 6.61 6.47 -4.79
CA ASP A 71 5.28 6.08 -5.26
C ASP A 71 5.13 4.53 -5.16
N GLU A 72 6.11 3.73 -5.62
CA GLU A 72 6.05 2.25 -5.51
C GLU A 72 6.01 1.76 -4.04
N LEU A 73 6.72 2.44 -3.13
CA LEU A 73 6.65 2.11 -1.70
C LEU A 73 5.25 2.34 -1.12
N VAL A 74 4.52 3.33 -1.64
CA VAL A 74 3.13 3.60 -1.24
C VAL A 74 2.20 2.52 -1.79
N ASP A 75 2.41 2.06 -3.02
CA ASP A 75 1.61 1.00 -3.63
C ASP A 75 1.81 -0.35 -2.93
N LEU A 76 3.06 -0.71 -2.63
CA LEU A 76 3.38 -1.87 -1.80
C LEU A 76 2.66 -1.81 -0.44
N ALA A 77 2.62 -0.64 0.20
CA ALA A 77 1.94 -0.46 1.48
C ALA A 77 0.41 -0.54 1.36
N ASN A 78 -0.17 -0.03 0.28
CA ASN A 78 -1.60 -0.19 -0.01
C ASN A 78 -1.96 -1.66 -0.15
N ILE A 79 -1.19 -2.46 -0.89
CA ILE A 79 -1.44 -3.91 -0.99
C ILE A 79 -1.30 -4.59 0.38
N ALA A 80 -0.28 -4.25 1.18
CA ALA A 80 -0.13 -4.79 2.53
C ALA A 80 -1.34 -4.46 3.44
N MET A 81 -1.88 -3.24 3.33
CA MET A 81 -3.10 -2.84 4.04
C MET A 81 -4.31 -3.67 3.57
N MET A 82 -4.48 -3.85 2.26
CA MET A 82 -5.57 -4.67 1.67
C MET A 82 -5.48 -6.12 2.15
N LEU A 83 -4.28 -6.72 2.15
CA LEU A 83 -4.03 -8.06 2.67
C LEU A 83 -4.39 -8.18 4.14
N ARG A 84 -3.93 -7.23 4.97
CA ARG A 84 -4.28 -7.20 6.40
C ARG A 84 -5.79 -7.13 6.59
N TYR A 85 -6.47 -6.28 5.83
CA TYR A 85 -7.93 -6.17 5.85
C TYR A 85 -8.56 -7.53 5.52
N ARG A 86 -8.22 -8.11 4.36
CA ARG A 86 -8.75 -9.41 3.94
C ARG A 86 -8.46 -10.52 4.95
N GLY A 87 -7.25 -10.60 5.51
CA GLY A 87 -6.89 -11.62 6.51
C GLY A 87 -7.70 -11.54 7.81
N ILE A 88 -8.10 -10.34 8.23
CA ILE A 88 -9.01 -10.15 9.37
C ILE A 88 -10.42 -10.65 9.03
N PHE A 89 -10.91 -10.38 7.82
CA PHE A 89 -12.29 -10.69 7.42
C PHE A 89 -12.47 -12.07 6.77
N SER A 90 -11.40 -12.75 6.34
CA SER A 90 -11.42 -14.10 5.76
C SER A 90 -11.34 -15.22 6.80
N GLY A 91 -11.31 -14.89 8.09
CA GLY A 91 -11.24 -15.88 9.17
C GLY A 91 -9.85 -16.45 9.43
N ALA A 92 -8.78 -15.87 8.87
CA ALA A 92 -7.40 -16.31 9.15
C ALA A 92 -6.92 -16.01 10.59
N LEU A 93 -7.75 -15.33 11.39
CA LEU A 93 -7.55 -15.08 12.83
C LEU A 93 -8.64 -15.74 13.71
N ALA A 94 -9.41 -16.70 13.16
CA ALA A 94 -10.37 -17.51 13.91
C ALA A 94 -9.84 -18.93 14.17
#